data_AF-A0A7J8YSD8-F1
#
_entry.id   AF-A0A7J8YSD8-F1
#
_cell.length_a   1.000
_cell.length_b   1.000
_cell.length_c   1.000
_cell.angle_alpha   90.00
_cell.angle_beta   90.00
_cell.angle_gamma   90.00
#
_symmetry.space_group_name_H-M   'P 1'
#
loop_
_entity.id
_entity.type
_entity.pdbx_description
1 polymer ?
#
loop_
_entity_poly.entity_id
_entity_poly.type
_entity_poly.pdbx_seq_one_letter_code
_entity_poly.pdbx_strand_id
1 'polypeptide(L)'
;DSNEIPDVDVEVSALVLRYNVRWNKWSKCASLGTPRYDFACCVCNDKIYVAGGKSGLNSTRGMTSAEVYDPVTGRWTDLPSMSSLRYKCVGVTWQGQIYVVGGFAEKDDSVPTMLTFSPQRCSAEVFHVGAEKWDLEAGMWQLDVPPNQIVDVDGELFSSGDCLNPWKGHIEAYDENLNMWTEVDGSRFNPPISAMERLYLTMAPIGTQLYFFAGYRKAEEPTKTLSVVYIFDTLATVDAWRSLEPTEEEGENELCSHCCVVQL
;
A
#
# COMPACT_ATOMS: atom_id res chain seq x y z
N ASP A 1 23.25 -38.71 -7.39
CA ASP A 1 21.86 -38.28 -7.21
C ASP A 1 21.84 -36.81 -6.83
N SER A 2 21.78 -35.97 -7.87
CA SER A 2 21.67 -34.52 -7.76
C SER A 2 20.22 -34.16 -7.44
N ASN A 3 19.99 -33.65 -6.23
CA ASN A 3 18.79 -32.89 -5.91
C ASN A 3 18.86 -31.55 -6.66
N GLU A 4 18.53 -31.58 -7.96
CA GLU A 4 18.13 -30.36 -8.67
C GLU A 4 16.78 -29.94 -8.10
N ILE A 5 16.80 -28.91 -7.25
CA ILE A 5 15.60 -28.14 -6.93
C ILE A 5 15.10 -27.61 -8.27
N PRO A 6 13.86 -27.90 -8.69
CA PRO A 6 13.35 -27.40 -9.96
C PRO A 6 13.44 -25.87 -9.91
N ASP A 7 14.11 -25.30 -10.92
CA ASP A 7 14.14 -23.87 -11.15
C ASP A 7 12.70 -23.45 -11.47
N VAL A 8 11.98 -23.01 -10.43
CA VAL A 8 10.63 -22.48 -10.62
C VAL A 8 10.85 -21.10 -11.21
N ASP A 9 10.65 -20.98 -12.52
CA ASP A 9 10.60 -19.69 -13.20
C ASP A 9 9.54 -18.81 -12.51
N VAL A 10 9.98 -17.94 -11.61
CA VAL A 10 9.11 -16.99 -10.92
C VAL A 10 8.75 -15.90 -11.92
N GLU A 11 7.47 -15.73 -12.19
CA GLU A 11 6.97 -14.67 -13.07
C GLU A 11 5.99 -13.75 -12.34
N VAL A 12 5.89 -12.51 -12.83
CA VAL A 12 4.89 -11.56 -12.34
C VAL A 12 3.54 -11.98 -12.90
N SER A 13 2.57 -12.26 -12.02
CA SER A 13 1.25 -12.73 -12.44
C SER A 13 0.27 -11.58 -12.65
N ALA A 14 -0.58 -11.71 -13.68
CA ALA A 14 -1.77 -10.86 -13.88
C ALA A 14 -3.05 -11.46 -13.25
N LEU A 15 -2.94 -12.60 -12.56
CA LEU A 15 -4.08 -13.31 -12.01
C LEU A 15 -4.80 -12.48 -10.94
N VAL A 16 -6.11 -12.29 -11.12
CA VAL A 16 -6.98 -11.68 -10.13
C VAL A 16 -7.91 -12.75 -9.56
N LEU A 17 -7.92 -12.88 -8.23
CA LEU A 17 -8.80 -13.78 -7.51
C LEU A 17 -9.79 -12.97 -6.67
N ARG A 18 -11.04 -13.44 -6.64
CA ARG A 18 -12.09 -12.91 -5.77
C ARG A 18 -12.52 -13.96 -4.77
N TYR A 19 -12.53 -13.58 -3.50
CA TYR A 19 -13.04 -14.39 -2.41
C TYR A 19 -14.49 -14.04 -2.11
N ASN A 20 -15.36 -15.05 -2.03
CA ASN A 20 -16.74 -14.89 -1.59
C ASN A 20 -16.87 -15.36 -0.14
N VAL A 21 -17.11 -14.41 0.78
CA VAL A 21 -17.24 -14.67 2.22
C VAL A 21 -18.43 -15.57 2.58
N ARG A 22 -19.54 -15.49 1.82
CA ARG A 22 -20.76 -16.26 2.09
C ARG A 22 -20.58 -17.76 1.79
N TRP A 23 -19.78 -18.08 0.78
CA TRP A 23 -19.55 -19.46 0.35
C TRP A 23 -18.18 -19.99 0.71
N ASN A 24 -17.31 -19.16 1.30
CA ASN A 24 -15.93 -19.49 1.62
C ASN A 24 -15.20 -20.07 0.40
N LYS A 25 -15.25 -19.36 -0.74
CA LYS A 25 -14.69 -19.84 -2.01
C LYS A 25 -13.96 -18.74 -2.77
N TRP A 26 -12.79 -19.10 -3.26
CA TRP A 26 -12.06 -18.33 -4.27
C TRP A 26 -12.59 -18.62 -5.67
N SER A 27 -12.58 -17.59 -6.50
CA SER A 27 -12.94 -17.66 -7.93
C SER A 27 -12.00 -16.77 -8.73
N LYS A 28 -11.77 -17.12 -10.00
CA LYS A 28 -10.98 -16.28 -10.92
C LYS A 28 -11.85 -15.13 -11.43
N CYS A 29 -11.26 -13.93 -11.50
CA CYS A 29 -11.81 -12.77 -12.19
C CYS A 29 -11.12 -12.58 -13.55
N ALA A 30 -11.51 -11.54 -14.29
CA ALA A 30 -10.70 -11.05 -15.38
C ALA A 30 -9.30 -10.70 -14.86
N SER A 31 -8.28 -11.23 -15.54
CA SER A 31 -6.89 -10.88 -15.26
C SER A 31 -6.62 -9.43 -15.65
N LEU A 32 -5.61 -8.85 -15.02
CA LEU A 32 -5.04 -7.57 -15.46
C LEU A 32 -4.53 -7.69 -16.90
N GLY A 33 -4.62 -6.60 -17.66
CA GLY A 33 -3.99 -6.48 -18.97
C GLY A 33 -2.46 -6.47 -18.85
N THR A 34 -1.93 -5.80 -17.81
CA THR A 34 -0.50 -5.78 -17.52
C THR A 34 -0.22 -6.46 -16.16
N PRO A 35 0.56 -7.57 -16.13
CA PRO A 35 1.06 -8.11 -14.88
C PRO A 35 1.85 -7.06 -14.12
N ARG A 36 1.69 -6.98 -12.80
CA ARG A 36 2.35 -5.96 -11.98
C ARG A 36 2.60 -6.44 -10.56
N TYR A 37 3.71 -6.01 -9.98
CA TYR A 37 3.99 -6.08 -8.53
C TYR A 37 4.48 -4.70 -8.04
N ASP A 38 4.47 -4.47 -6.72
CA ASP A 38 4.82 -3.18 -6.10
C ASP A 38 4.03 -1.99 -6.69
N PHE A 39 2.76 -2.20 -7.04
CA PHE A 39 1.88 -1.18 -7.65
C PHE A 39 0.94 -0.57 -6.60
N ALA A 40 0.45 0.63 -6.90
CA ALA A 40 -0.60 1.27 -6.13
C ALA A 40 -1.95 0.63 -6.44
N CYS A 41 -2.77 0.40 -5.42
CA CYS A 41 -4.13 -0.10 -5.53
C CYS A 41 -5.04 0.76 -4.64
N CYS A 42 -6.27 1.07 -5.06
CA CYS A 42 -7.28 1.70 -4.21
C CYS A 42 -8.69 1.51 -4.77
N VAL A 43 -9.69 1.94 -4.02
CA VAL A 43 -11.11 1.85 -4.38
C VAL A 43 -11.72 3.24 -4.44
N CYS A 44 -12.30 3.58 -5.58
CA CYS A 44 -13.02 4.84 -5.76
C CYS A 44 -14.31 4.58 -6.55
N ASN A 45 -15.44 5.11 -6.10
CA ASN A 45 -16.74 4.96 -6.76
C ASN A 45 -17.05 3.49 -7.15
N ASP A 46 -16.88 2.57 -6.20
CA ASP A 46 -17.12 1.12 -6.33
C ASP A 46 -16.29 0.40 -7.40
N LYS A 47 -15.19 1.01 -7.85
CA LYS A 47 -14.24 0.43 -8.80
C LYS A 47 -12.85 0.30 -8.18
N ILE A 48 -12.09 -0.69 -8.64
CA ILE A 48 -10.70 -0.91 -8.19
C ILE A 48 -9.77 -0.29 -9.19
N TYR A 49 -8.87 0.56 -8.74
CA TYR A 49 -7.87 1.21 -9.57
C TYR A 49 -6.50 0.67 -9.20
N VAL A 50 -5.71 0.34 -10.22
CA VAL A 50 -4.30 -0.04 -10.06
C VAL A 50 -3.43 0.85 -10.93
N ALA A 51 -2.26 1.24 -10.43
CA ALA A 51 -1.37 2.14 -11.15
C ALA A 51 0.10 1.87 -10.83
N GLY A 52 0.95 2.00 -11.85
CA GLY A 52 2.38 1.77 -11.73
C GLY A 52 2.75 0.33 -11.37
N GLY A 53 3.83 0.20 -10.60
CA GLY A 53 4.49 -1.06 -10.30
C GLY A 53 5.49 -1.47 -11.37
N LYS A 54 5.86 -2.75 -11.36
CA LYS A 54 6.81 -3.35 -12.31
C LYS A 54 6.19 -4.60 -12.94
N SER A 55 6.35 -4.77 -14.25
CA SER A 55 5.77 -5.90 -15.00
C SER A 55 6.68 -7.11 -15.15
N GLY A 56 7.96 -6.98 -14.81
CA GLY A 56 8.91 -8.09 -14.86
C GLY A 56 9.95 -7.98 -13.75
N LEU A 57 10.40 -9.13 -13.24
CA LEU A 57 11.39 -9.19 -12.15
C LEU A 57 12.72 -8.53 -12.54
N ASN A 58 13.10 -8.63 -13.81
CA ASN A 58 14.31 -8.03 -14.37
C ASN A 58 14.14 -6.56 -14.79
N SER A 59 12.93 -5.99 -14.68
CA SER A 59 12.74 -4.57 -14.97
C SER A 59 13.52 -3.74 -13.96
N THR A 60 14.24 -2.71 -14.39
CA THR A 60 14.88 -1.75 -13.49
C THR A 60 14.03 -0.51 -13.25
N ARG A 61 12.96 -0.33 -14.04
CA ARG A 61 12.08 0.86 -14.01
C ARG A 61 10.66 0.48 -13.64
N GLY A 62 9.95 1.45 -13.04
CA GLY A 62 8.51 1.36 -12.81
C GLY A 62 7.70 1.50 -14.10
N MET A 63 6.39 1.61 -13.96
CA MET A 63 5.45 1.81 -15.07
C MET A 63 4.62 3.07 -14.87
N THR A 64 4.14 3.63 -15.99
CA THR A 64 3.15 4.71 -16.02
C THR A 64 1.72 4.20 -16.23
N SER A 65 1.56 2.91 -16.54
CA SER A 65 0.25 2.34 -16.88
C SER A 65 -0.65 2.18 -15.65
N ALA A 66 -1.94 2.42 -15.87
CA ALA A 66 -2.98 2.24 -14.88
C ALA A 66 -4.18 1.53 -15.51
N GLU A 67 -4.90 0.78 -14.69
CA GLU A 67 -6.08 0.01 -15.10
C GLU A 67 -7.17 0.15 -14.04
N VAL A 68 -8.43 0.17 -14.48
CA VAL A 68 -9.60 0.17 -13.61
C VAL A 68 -10.42 -1.09 -13.82
N TYR A 69 -10.76 -1.76 -12.72
CA TYR A 69 -11.71 -2.87 -12.71
C TYR A 69 -13.09 -2.35 -12.34
N ASP A 70 -14.06 -2.65 -13.19
CA ASP A 70 -15.47 -2.44 -12.93
C ASP A 70 -16.11 -3.78 -12.52
N PRO A 71 -16.48 -3.97 -11.23
CA PRO A 71 -17.07 -5.22 -10.75
C PRO A 71 -18.44 -5.55 -11.37
N VAL A 72 -19.18 -4.55 -11.86
CA VAL A 72 -20.50 -4.72 -12.49
C VAL A 72 -20.33 -5.37 -13.85
N THR A 73 -19.36 -4.91 -14.64
CA THR A 73 -19.07 -5.50 -15.95
C THR A 73 -18.11 -6.70 -15.89
N GLY A 74 -17.37 -6.81 -14.78
CA GLY A 74 -16.35 -7.82 -14.57
C GLY A 74 -15.11 -7.63 -15.46
N ARG A 75 -14.80 -6.40 -15.87
CA ARG A 75 -13.74 -6.10 -16.84
C ARG A 75 -12.74 -5.09 -16.29
N TRP A 76 -11.48 -5.28 -16.69
CA TRP A 76 -10.45 -4.25 -16.61
C TRP A 76 -10.50 -3.37 -17.85
N THR A 77 -10.23 -2.08 -17.67
CA THR A 77 -10.09 -1.08 -18.74
C THR A 77 -8.82 -0.28 -18.51
N ASP A 78 -8.05 -0.04 -19.56
CA ASP A 78 -6.87 0.82 -19.49
C ASP A 78 -7.27 2.26 -19.19
N LEU A 79 -6.51 2.90 -18.31
CA LEU A 79 -6.59 4.33 -18.05
C LEU A 79 -5.49 5.06 -18.81
N PRO A 80 -5.60 6.39 -18.98
CA PRO A 80 -4.47 7.19 -19.44
C PRO A 80 -3.22 6.93 -18.59
N SER A 81 -2.05 7.01 -19.21
CA SER A 81 -0.78 6.85 -18.51
C SER A 81 -0.50 8.04 -17.58
N MET A 82 0.08 7.76 -16.42
CA MET A 82 0.69 8.76 -15.54
C MET A 82 1.87 9.46 -16.25
N SER A 83 2.27 10.64 -15.76
CA SER A 83 3.44 11.37 -16.27
C SER A 83 4.78 10.85 -15.72
N SER A 84 4.73 10.09 -14.63
CA SER A 84 5.87 9.53 -13.91
C SER A 84 5.78 8.01 -13.81
N LEU A 85 6.93 7.36 -13.99
CA LEU A 85 7.11 5.94 -13.75
C LEU A 85 7.16 5.72 -12.24
N ARG A 86 6.28 4.86 -11.72
CA ARG A 86 6.20 4.60 -10.28
C ARG A 86 6.23 3.12 -9.95
N TYR A 87 6.92 2.76 -8.87
CA TYR A 87 6.80 1.45 -8.21
C TYR A 87 7.10 1.56 -6.71
N LYS A 88 6.68 0.58 -5.92
CA LYS A 88 6.59 0.66 -4.44
C LYS A 88 5.78 1.88 -3.99
N CYS A 89 4.77 2.24 -4.77
CA CYS A 89 3.90 3.38 -4.54
C CYS A 89 2.61 2.95 -3.83
N VAL A 90 2.00 3.89 -3.14
CA VAL A 90 0.75 3.70 -2.39
C VAL A 90 -0.41 4.28 -3.18
N GLY A 91 -1.52 3.55 -3.27
CA GLY A 91 -2.78 4.07 -3.79
C GLY A 91 -3.70 4.44 -2.65
N VAL A 92 -4.26 5.64 -2.66
CA VAL A 92 -5.30 6.06 -1.71
C VAL A 92 -6.39 6.83 -2.46
N THR A 93 -7.64 6.62 -2.07
CA THR A 93 -8.74 7.47 -2.53
C THR A 93 -8.96 8.54 -1.48
N TRP A 94 -8.86 9.80 -1.91
CA TRP A 94 -8.93 10.95 -1.03
C TRP A 94 -9.66 12.07 -1.76
N GLN A 95 -10.58 12.75 -1.06
CA GLN A 95 -11.42 13.81 -1.64
C GLN A 95 -12.13 13.40 -2.96
N GLY A 96 -12.50 12.12 -3.10
CA GLY A 96 -13.15 11.58 -4.29
C GLY A 96 -12.26 11.41 -5.52
N GLN A 97 -10.94 11.59 -5.37
CA GLN A 97 -9.94 11.34 -6.41
C GLN A 97 -8.99 10.22 -5.99
N ILE A 98 -8.18 9.74 -6.93
CA ILE A 98 -7.19 8.69 -6.68
C ILE A 98 -5.81 9.30 -6.67
N TYR A 99 -5.07 9.03 -5.61
CA TYR A 99 -3.70 9.47 -5.40
C TYR A 99 -2.75 8.29 -5.47
N VAL A 100 -1.74 8.38 -6.33
CA VAL A 100 -0.63 7.43 -6.41
C VAL A 100 0.62 8.11 -5.86
N VAL A 101 1.02 7.70 -4.66
CA VAL A 101 1.92 8.46 -3.79
C VAL A 101 3.20 7.70 -3.51
N GLY A 102 4.31 8.42 -3.39
CA GLY A 102 5.56 7.85 -2.87
C GLY A 102 6.22 6.84 -3.80
N GLY A 103 6.94 5.90 -3.18
CA GLY A 103 7.71 4.87 -3.86
C GLY A 103 8.95 5.41 -4.55
N PHE A 104 9.34 4.72 -5.62
CA PHE A 104 10.32 5.18 -6.58
C PHE A 104 9.57 5.86 -7.70
N ALA A 105 9.80 7.17 -7.87
CA ALA A 105 9.11 7.99 -8.86
C ALA A 105 10.14 8.71 -9.72
N GLU A 106 10.09 8.43 -11.03
CA GLU A 106 10.94 9.01 -12.05
C GLU A 106 10.07 9.65 -13.12
N LYS A 107 10.47 10.81 -13.62
CA LYS A 107 9.82 11.42 -14.78
C LYS A 107 10.01 10.51 -16.00
N ASP A 108 8.95 10.28 -16.77
CA ASP A 108 9.06 9.52 -18.03
C ASP A 108 9.67 10.39 -19.14
N ASP A 109 10.97 10.66 -19.04
CA ASP A 109 11.71 11.35 -20.10
C ASP A 109 12.08 10.32 -21.18
N SER A 110 11.33 10.33 -22.29
CA SER A 110 11.67 9.61 -23.53
C SER A 110 12.96 10.11 -24.21
N VAL A 111 13.71 11.02 -23.57
CA VAL A 111 14.99 11.56 -24.04
C VAL A 111 16.02 11.50 -22.90
N PRO A 112 17.16 10.81 -23.08
CA PRO A 112 18.17 10.68 -22.03
C PRO A 112 18.94 11.99 -21.91
N THR A 113 18.42 12.92 -21.11
CA THR A 113 19.19 14.11 -20.71
C THR A 113 19.89 13.77 -19.41
N MET A 114 21.23 13.85 -19.42
CA MET A 114 22.08 13.50 -18.28
C MET A 114 21.62 14.17 -16.96
N LEU A 115 21.55 13.33 -15.92
CA LEU A 115 21.89 13.68 -14.53
C LEU A 115 21.04 14.75 -13.83
N THR A 116 19.72 14.60 -13.84
CA THR A 116 18.89 15.10 -12.73
C THR A 116 17.96 13.99 -12.26
N PHE A 117 18.50 13.07 -11.43
CA PHE A 117 17.67 12.28 -10.52
C PHE A 117 17.07 13.26 -9.51
N SER A 118 15.96 13.90 -9.87
CA SER A 118 15.10 14.52 -8.88
C SER A 118 14.05 13.47 -8.51
N PRO A 119 14.26 12.70 -7.42
CA PRO A 119 13.26 11.77 -6.93
C PRO A 119 11.94 12.51 -6.75
N GLN A 120 10.93 12.14 -7.54
CA GLN A 120 9.56 12.66 -7.39
C GLN A 120 8.83 11.90 -6.25
N ARG A 121 9.56 11.49 -5.22
CA ARG A 121 9.01 10.63 -4.16
C ARG A 121 8.01 11.38 -3.29
N CYS A 122 8.14 12.70 -3.24
CA CYS A 122 7.24 13.59 -2.52
C CYS A 122 6.25 14.28 -3.45
N SER A 123 5.77 13.52 -4.43
CA SER A 123 4.70 13.94 -5.31
C SER A 123 3.67 12.84 -5.42
N ALA A 124 2.49 13.23 -5.89
CA ALA A 124 1.42 12.31 -6.23
C ALA A 124 1.04 12.47 -7.70
N GLU A 125 0.73 11.36 -8.34
CA GLU A 125 -0.11 11.39 -9.54
C GLU A 125 -1.57 11.34 -9.07
N VAL A 126 -2.35 12.35 -9.45
CA VAL A 126 -3.74 12.50 -9.04
C VAL A 126 -4.63 12.23 -10.24
N PHE A 127 -5.38 11.12 -10.19
CA PHE A 127 -6.37 10.80 -11.21
C PHE A 127 -7.71 11.43 -10.87
N HIS A 128 -8.12 12.38 -11.71
CA HIS A 128 -9.42 13.02 -11.64
C HIS A 128 -10.48 12.14 -12.27
N VAL A 129 -11.25 11.41 -11.45
CA VAL A 129 -12.20 10.39 -11.94
C VAL A 129 -13.23 10.97 -12.92
N GLY A 130 -13.75 12.17 -12.64
CA GLY A 130 -14.74 12.81 -13.51
C GLY A 130 -14.18 13.38 -14.83
N ALA A 131 -12.87 13.66 -14.89
CA ALA A 131 -12.20 14.18 -16.08
C ALA A 131 -11.37 13.12 -16.82
N GLU A 132 -11.25 11.92 -16.23
CA GLU A 132 -10.41 10.81 -16.70
C GLU A 132 -9.00 11.26 -17.09
N LYS A 133 -8.35 12.03 -16.21
CA LYS A 133 -7.00 12.57 -16.45
C LYS A 133 -6.12 12.51 -15.22
N TRP A 134 -4.81 12.39 -15.44
CA TRP A 134 -3.79 12.53 -14.41
C TRP A 134 -3.24 13.94 -14.37
N ASP A 135 -3.11 14.50 -13.17
CA ASP A 135 -2.32 15.68 -12.89
C ASP A 135 -1.20 15.33 -11.90
N LEU A 136 0.02 15.83 -12.12
CA LEU A 136 1.14 15.63 -11.20
C LEU A 136 1.14 16.73 -10.14
N GLU A 137 0.91 16.34 -8.89
CA GLU A 137 1.08 17.21 -7.73
C GLU A 137 2.52 17.14 -7.22
N ALA A 138 3.38 18.00 -7.78
CA ALA A 138 4.78 18.08 -7.39
C ALA A 138 4.90 18.67 -5.98
N GLY A 139 5.51 17.94 -5.05
CA GLY A 139 5.72 18.43 -3.69
C GLY A 139 4.47 18.32 -2.81
N MET A 140 3.74 17.19 -2.89
CA MET A 140 2.65 16.86 -1.97
C MET A 140 3.13 16.80 -0.50
N TRP A 141 4.44 16.78 -0.24
CA TRP A 141 5.00 17.20 1.04
C TRP A 141 6.45 17.67 0.87
N GLN A 142 6.95 18.40 1.87
CA GLN A 142 8.25 19.08 1.78
C GLN A 142 9.48 18.16 1.98
N LEU A 143 9.39 17.19 2.89
CA LEU A 143 10.53 16.34 3.27
C LEU A 143 10.64 15.13 2.35
N ASP A 144 11.85 14.81 1.83
CA ASP A 144 12.06 13.70 0.90
C ASP A 144 12.02 12.28 1.53
N VAL A 145 10.95 12.02 2.28
CA VAL A 145 10.68 10.81 3.04
C VAL A 145 9.22 10.39 2.81
N PRO A 146 8.94 9.51 1.84
CA PRO A 146 7.58 9.06 1.57
C PRO A 146 7.02 8.16 2.68
N PRO A 147 5.73 8.28 2.98
CA PRO A 147 5.04 7.39 3.92
C PRO A 147 5.04 5.94 3.40
N ASN A 148 5.06 4.98 4.33
CA ASN A 148 5.09 3.55 4.00
C ASN A 148 3.73 3.04 3.53
N GLN A 149 2.68 3.45 4.24
CA GLN A 149 1.28 3.18 3.93
C GLN A 149 0.49 4.44 4.21
N ILE A 150 -0.56 4.69 3.42
CA ILE A 150 -1.46 5.81 3.60
C ILE A 150 -2.88 5.26 3.56
N VAL A 151 -3.72 5.72 4.48
CA VAL A 151 -5.15 5.45 4.49
C VAL A 151 -5.91 6.74 4.70
N ASP A 152 -7.12 6.80 4.15
CA ASP A 152 -8.07 7.89 4.38
C ASP A 152 -9.04 7.49 5.49
N VAL A 153 -9.27 8.41 6.44
CA VAL A 153 -10.31 8.31 7.47
C VAL A 153 -11.03 9.65 7.51
N ASP A 154 -12.30 9.65 7.10
CA ASP A 154 -13.17 10.83 7.10
C ASP A 154 -12.56 12.08 6.41
N GLY A 155 -11.76 11.87 5.36
CA GLY A 155 -11.11 12.95 4.61
C GLY A 155 -9.75 13.38 5.15
N GLU A 156 -9.23 12.73 6.20
CA GLU A 156 -7.88 12.93 6.71
C GLU A 156 -6.98 11.74 6.34
N LEU A 157 -5.76 12.03 5.88
CA LEU A 157 -4.78 10.99 5.54
C LEU A 157 -3.92 10.63 6.73
N PHE A 158 -3.80 9.33 7.02
CA PHE A 158 -2.96 8.79 8.07
C PHE A 158 -1.88 7.87 7.50
N SER A 159 -0.70 7.90 8.12
CA SER A 159 0.45 7.06 7.77
C SER A 159 0.97 6.26 8.94
N SER A 160 1.35 5.01 8.66
CA SER A 160 2.07 4.12 9.56
C SER A 160 3.53 3.98 9.10
N GLY A 161 4.39 4.92 9.52
CA GLY A 161 5.82 4.89 9.19
C GLY A 161 6.18 5.45 7.82
N ASP A 162 7.39 5.14 7.35
CA ASP A 162 7.94 5.65 6.10
C ASP A 162 8.81 4.62 5.38
N CYS A 163 9.38 5.00 4.23
CA CYS A 163 10.23 4.13 3.42
C CYS A 163 11.51 3.62 4.12
N LEU A 164 11.90 4.20 5.26
CA LEU A 164 13.06 3.75 6.05
C LEU A 164 12.62 2.86 7.20
N ASN A 165 11.49 3.18 7.82
CA ASN A 165 10.96 2.44 8.94
C ASN A 165 9.43 2.26 8.80
N PRO A 166 8.94 1.02 8.55
CA PRO A 166 7.51 0.72 8.49
C PRO A 166 6.72 1.10 9.75
N TRP A 167 7.38 1.41 10.88
CA TRP A 167 6.74 1.95 12.07
C TRP A 167 7.70 2.77 12.91
N LYS A 168 7.41 4.06 13.05
CA LYS A 168 8.22 5.00 13.83
C LYS A 168 7.86 5.07 15.32
N GLY A 169 6.99 4.19 15.81
CA GLY A 169 6.49 4.27 17.18
C GLY A 169 5.30 5.22 17.34
N HIS A 170 4.75 5.78 16.27
CA HIS A 170 3.62 6.71 16.26
C HIS A 170 2.95 6.73 14.89
N ILE A 171 1.76 7.33 14.83
CA ILE A 171 0.99 7.58 13.60
C ILE A 171 1.24 9.03 13.18
N GLU A 172 1.30 9.28 11.88
CA GLU A 172 1.34 10.63 11.33
C GLU A 172 0.07 10.94 10.53
N ALA A 173 -0.40 12.18 10.61
CA ALA A 173 -1.47 12.72 9.77
C ALA A 173 -0.90 13.76 8.81
N TYR A 174 -1.42 13.80 7.59
CA TYR A 174 -1.03 14.80 6.60
C TYR A 174 -1.71 16.15 6.89
N ASP A 175 -0.91 17.20 7.08
CA ASP A 175 -1.39 18.57 7.24
C ASP A 175 -1.26 19.31 5.90
N GLU A 176 -2.38 19.58 5.25
CA GLU A 176 -2.44 20.31 3.97
C GLU A 176 -1.91 21.74 4.07
N ASN A 177 -2.07 22.40 5.22
CA ASN A 177 -1.64 23.79 5.39
C ASN A 177 -0.12 23.89 5.54
N LEU A 178 0.47 22.93 6.24
CA LEU A 178 1.92 22.84 6.43
C LEU A 178 2.61 22.06 5.30
N ASN A 179 1.84 21.33 4.49
CA ASN A 179 2.34 20.46 3.43
C ASN A 179 3.36 19.44 3.97
N MET A 180 3.01 18.79 5.08
CA MET A 180 3.87 17.83 5.77
C MET A 180 3.10 16.83 6.63
N TRP A 181 3.75 15.72 6.94
CA TRP A 181 3.28 14.73 7.90
C TRP A 181 3.60 15.18 9.33
N THR A 182 2.60 15.14 10.21
CA THR A 182 2.71 15.54 11.61
C THR A 182 2.28 14.41 12.53
N GLU A 183 2.93 14.28 13.68
CA GLU A 183 2.59 13.22 14.64
C GLU A 183 1.18 13.43 15.21
N VAL A 184 0.39 12.36 15.25
CA VAL A 184 -0.95 12.36 15.85
C VAL A 184 -0.83 12.26 17.37
N ASP A 185 -1.48 13.15 18.10
CA ASP A 185 -1.50 13.15 19.56
C ASP A 185 -2.03 11.82 20.12
N GLY A 186 -1.36 11.29 21.16
CA GLY A 186 -1.72 10.01 21.78
C GLY A 186 -1.40 8.77 20.93
N SER A 187 -0.87 8.92 19.71
CA SER A 187 -0.55 7.80 18.82
C SER A 187 0.74 7.07 19.16
N ARG A 188 1.57 7.62 20.05
CA ARG A 188 2.83 6.97 20.45
C ARG A 188 2.55 5.60 21.05
N PHE A 189 3.08 4.57 20.40
CA PHE A 189 2.90 3.19 20.81
C PHE A 189 4.14 2.36 20.52
N ASN A 190 4.67 1.79 21.60
CA ASN A 190 5.69 0.75 21.53
C ASN A 190 5.01 -0.56 21.97
N PRO A 191 4.86 -1.54 21.06
CA PRO A 191 4.32 -2.83 21.43
C PRO A 191 5.12 -3.41 22.60
N PRO A 192 4.47 -4.04 23.59
CA PRO A 192 5.12 -4.59 24.79
C PRO A 192 6.02 -5.82 24.51
N ILE A 193 6.46 -5.99 23.26
CA ILE A 193 7.09 -7.17 22.72
C ILE A 193 8.54 -6.84 22.38
N SER A 194 9.38 -6.67 23.41
CA SER A 194 10.76 -6.17 23.26
C SER A 194 11.78 -7.22 22.78
N ALA A 195 11.40 -8.49 22.69
CA ALA A 195 12.28 -9.61 22.32
C ALA A 195 11.88 -10.33 21.02
N MET A 196 11.05 -9.70 20.20
CA MET A 196 10.59 -10.28 18.94
C MET A 196 10.97 -9.41 17.74
N GLU A 197 11.26 -10.07 16.63
CA GLU A 197 11.50 -9.45 15.34
C GLU A 197 10.14 -9.21 14.65
N ARG A 198 9.87 -7.99 14.19
CA ARG A 198 8.66 -7.73 13.41
C ARG A 198 8.86 -8.16 11.96
N LEU A 199 7.94 -8.98 11.45
CA LEU A 199 7.96 -9.50 10.09
C LEU A 199 7.18 -8.60 9.13
N TYR A 200 6.01 -8.15 9.55
CA TYR A 200 5.13 -7.32 8.73
C TYR A 200 4.30 -6.39 9.60
N LEU A 201 3.85 -5.29 9.01
CA LEU A 201 2.86 -4.38 9.55
C LEU A 201 2.00 -3.88 8.38
N THR A 202 0.69 -3.99 8.51
CA THR A 202 -0.25 -3.38 7.58
C THR A 202 -1.37 -2.67 8.33
N MET A 203 -1.86 -1.57 7.77
CA MET A 203 -2.89 -0.72 8.35
C MET A 203 -4.13 -0.70 7.46
N ALA A 204 -5.31 -0.78 8.06
CA ALA A 204 -6.59 -0.63 7.38
C ALA A 204 -7.57 0.22 8.22
N PRO A 205 -8.35 1.12 7.62
CA PRO A 205 -9.36 1.91 8.32
C PRO A 205 -10.72 1.17 8.37
N ILE A 206 -11.44 1.31 9.47
CA ILE A 206 -12.87 0.93 9.59
C ILE A 206 -13.58 2.00 10.43
N GLY A 207 -14.44 2.80 9.78
CA GLY A 207 -14.99 3.99 10.41
C GLY A 207 -13.85 4.91 10.87
N THR A 208 -13.89 5.34 12.13
CA THR A 208 -12.86 6.21 12.74
C THR A 208 -11.68 5.44 13.34
N GLN A 209 -11.58 4.13 13.10
CA GLN A 209 -10.57 3.29 13.74
C GLN A 209 -9.55 2.80 12.73
N LEU A 210 -8.28 2.88 13.11
CA LEU A 210 -7.15 2.31 12.38
C LEU A 210 -6.79 0.95 12.98
N TYR A 211 -6.87 -0.09 12.17
CA TYR A 211 -6.52 -1.46 12.52
C TYR A 211 -5.13 -1.77 11.97
N PHE A 212 -4.21 -2.12 12.87
CA PHE A 212 -2.85 -2.51 12.55
C PHE A 212 -2.71 -4.01 12.73
N PHE A 213 -2.46 -4.73 11.64
CA PHE A 213 -2.15 -6.15 11.68
C PHE A 213 -0.63 -6.33 11.64
N ALA A 214 -0.08 -6.84 12.74
CA ALA A 214 1.34 -6.96 12.95
C ALA A 214 1.74 -8.41 13.24
N GLY A 215 2.79 -8.88 12.56
CA GLY A 215 3.37 -10.20 12.73
C GLY A 215 4.75 -10.13 13.37
N TYR A 216 5.01 -11.05 14.30
CA TYR A 216 6.26 -11.11 15.05
C TYR A 216 6.83 -12.52 15.06
N ARG A 217 8.17 -12.63 15.00
CA ARG A 217 8.92 -13.87 15.22
C ARG A 217 9.58 -13.82 16.59
N LYS A 218 9.39 -14.86 17.39
CA LYS A 218 10.08 -15.01 18.69
C LYS A 218 11.53 -15.41 18.43
N ALA A 219 12.49 -14.69 19.03
CA ALA A 219 13.90 -15.01 18.89
C ALA A 219 14.26 -16.43 19.40
N GLU A 220 13.54 -16.92 20.42
CA GLU A 220 13.77 -18.23 21.03
C GLU A 220 13.05 -19.39 20.31
N GLU A 221 12.03 -19.08 19.51
CA GLU A 221 11.19 -20.07 18.82
C GLU A 221 10.96 -19.63 17.35
N PRO A 222 11.97 -19.72 16.47
CA PRO A 222 11.93 -19.15 15.12
C PRO A 222 10.88 -19.80 14.21
N THR A 223 10.40 -21.00 14.58
CA THR A 223 9.38 -21.74 13.83
C THR A 223 7.96 -21.30 14.14
N LYS A 224 7.77 -20.30 14.99
CA LYS A 224 6.46 -19.80 15.39
C LYS A 224 6.34 -18.31 15.14
N THR A 225 5.19 -17.92 14.63
CA THR A 225 4.84 -16.52 14.42
C THR A 225 3.66 -16.12 15.29
N LEU A 226 3.70 -14.88 15.77
CA LEU A 226 2.65 -14.27 16.57
C LEU A 226 2.01 -13.15 15.76
N SER A 227 0.71 -13.24 15.54
CA SER A 227 -0.10 -12.23 14.86
C SER A 227 -0.92 -11.46 15.89
N VAL A 228 -0.87 -10.13 15.85
CA VAL A 228 -1.63 -9.25 16.75
C VAL A 228 -2.33 -8.17 15.95
N VAL A 229 -3.56 -7.85 16.35
CA VAL A 229 -4.30 -6.68 15.84
C VAL A 229 -4.28 -5.60 16.91
N TYR A 230 -3.68 -4.46 16.60
CA TYR A 230 -3.80 -3.23 17.38
C TYR A 230 -4.83 -2.31 16.75
N ILE A 231 -5.55 -1.56 17.57
CA ILE A 231 -6.63 -0.68 17.14
C ILE A 231 -6.36 0.69 17.75
N PHE A 232 -6.33 1.72 16.92
CA PHE A 232 -6.25 3.11 17.31
C PHE A 232 -7.55 3.83 16.94
N ASP A 233 -8.16 4.52 17.88
CA ASP A 233 -9.35 5.36 17.64
C ASP A 233 -8.91 6.80 17.36
N THR A 234 -9.13 7.30 16.14
CA THR A 234 -8.67 8.63 15.72
C THR A 234 -9.40 9.77 16.42
N LEU A 235 -10.54 9.50 17.08
CA LEU A 235 -11.29 10.51 17.84
C LEU A 235 -11.01 10.47 19.35
N ALA A 236 -10.26 9.48 19.83
CA ALA A 236 -10.02 9.32 21.26
C ALA A 236 -9.00 10.34 21.77
N THR A 237 -9.37 11.06 22.84
CA THR A 237 -8.48 12.02 23.51
C THR A 237 -7.63 11.39 24.62
N VAL A 238 -7.98 10.19 25.08
CA VAL A 238 -7.29 9.42 26.13
C VAL A 238 -7.43 7.93 25.81
N ASP A 239 -6.40 7.13 26.10
CA ASP A 239 -6.40 5.66 25.91
C ASP A 239 -6.85 5.20 24.52
N ALA A 240 -6.34 5.88 23.48
CA ALA A 240 -6.72 5.64 22.09
C ALA A 240 -6.36 4.25 21.55
N TRP A 241 -5.47 3.53 22.22
CA TRP A 241 -4.97 2.21 21.80
C TRP A 241 -5.65 1.06 22.55
N ARG A 242 -5.99 0.01 21.81
CA ARG A 242 -6.34 -1.31 22.36
C ARG A 242 -5.77 -2.41 21.45
N SER A 243 -5.76 -3.65 21.95
CA SER A 243 -5.35 -4.83 21.17
C SER A 243 -6.38 -5.94 21.26
N LEU A 244 -6.44 -6.76 20.22
CA LEU A 244 -7.11 -8.05 20.27
C LEU A 244 -6.17 -9.12 20.83
N GLU A 245 -6.73 -10.24 21.26
CA GLU A 245 -5.94 -11.39 21.72
C GLU A 245 -4.99 -11.88 20.61
N PRO A 246 -3.68 -12.03 20.89
CA PRO A 246 -2.72 -12.55 19.94
C PRO A 246 -3.04 -13.96 19.48
N THR A 247 -2.73 -14.27 18.21
CA THR A 247 -2.82 -15.62 17.65
C THR A 247 -1.43 -16.14 17.34
N GLU A 248 -1.09 -17.34 17.82
CA GLU A 248 0.18 -18.02 17.54
C GLU A 248 -0.03 -19.09 16.46
N GLU A 249 0.85 -19.10 15.46
CA GLU A 249 0.79 -20.02 14.33
C GLU A 249 2.15 -20.71 14.11
N GLU A 250 2.11 -21.98 13.70
CA GLU A 250 3.33 -22.71 13.31
C GLU A 250 3.73 -22.36 11.87
N GLY A 251 5.03 -22.14 11.67
CA GLY A 251 5.61 -21.75 10.39
C GLY A 251 5.80 -20.25 10.22
N GLU A 252 6.45 -19.89 9.12
CA GLU A 252 6.64 -18.50 8.71
C GLU A 252 5.50 -18.09 7.78
N ASN A 253 4.61 -17.23 8.29
CA ASN A 253 3.69 -16.49 7.43
C ASN A 253 4.42 -15.26 6.91
N GLU A 254 5.01 -15.35 5.71
CA GLU A 254 5.39 -14.16 4.97
C GLU A 254 4.13 -13.57 4.31
N LEU A 255 3.56 -12.56 4.96
CA LEU A 255 2.48 -11.76 4.38
C LEU A 255 3.09 -10.47 3.82
N CYS A 256 3.20 -10.39 2.50
CA CYS A 256 3.42 -9.12 1.80
C CYS A 256 2.05 -8.47 1.54
N SER A 257 1.80 -7.25 2.05
CA SER A 257 0.50 -6.58 1.88
C SER A 257 0.60 -5.11 1.51
N HIS A 258 -0.14 -4.77 0.45
CA HIS A 258 -1.08 -3.65 0.44
C HIS A 258 -2.49 -4.25 0.43
N CYS A 259 -3.48 -3.64 1.09
CA CYS A 259 -4.87 -4.11 1.07
C CYS A 259 -5.83 -2.99 0.70
N CYS A 260 -6.78 -3.29 -0.19
CA CYS A 260 -7.88 -2.40 -0.54
C CYS A 260 -9.15 -3.25 -0.58
N VAL A 261 -10.22 -2.78 0.04
CA VAL A 261 -11.48 -3.52 0.14
C VAL A 261 -12.55 -2.75 -0.62
N VAL A 262 -13.21 -3.42 -1.57
CA VAL A 262 -14.47 -2.95 -2.17
C VAL A 262 -15.61 -3.67 -1.47
N GLN A 263 -16.60 -2.92 -1.02
CA GLN A 263 -17.90 -3.50 -0.68
C GLN A 263 -18.73 -3.60 -1.97
N LEU A 264 -19.03 -4.82 -2.41
CA LEU A 264 -19.91 -5.11 -3.54
C LEU A 264 -21.38 -5.23 -3.11
#